data_AF-A0A8H7RFB5-F1
#
_entry.id   AF-A0A8H7RFB5-F1
#
_cell.length_a   1.000
_cell.length_b   1.000
_cell.length_c   1.000
_cell.angle_alpha   90.00
_cell.angle_beta   90.00
_cell.angle_gamma   90.00
#
_symmetry.space_group_name_H-M   'P 1'
#
loop_
_entity.id
_entity.type
_entity.pdbx_description
1 polymer ?
#
loop_
_entity_poly.entity_id
_entity_poly.type
_entity_poly.pdbx_seq_one_letter_code
_entity_poly.pdbx_strand_id
1 'polypeptide(L)'
;MPLTNKEKQILDSHREILWIKRQLEQIEQNEKADLEAHKYEIPEDATEQHVEESIIETKLKIDELKNNYDMLCQFNKSKEALAKSVNNQHFTLEALYPKLTDHHNMEIKRATEEQINKRDKYVVQVMKMLAELNKKKAELRVIQQKIMRQHEKNSDISAKVDLLRADRSKRDVNPEAVALLKAVNAKRDQINLVRGVLNGVILESGIAWGEEERWLETILRIGEALPLY
;
A
#
# COMPACT_ATOMS: atom_id res chain seq x y z
N MET A 1 2.74 -15.04 31.84
CA MET A 1 3.51 -15.93 32.71
C MET A 1 4.88 -16.14 32.08
N PRO A 2 6.00 -16.04 32.83
CA PRO A 2 7.33 -16.35 32.29
C PRO A 2 7.47 -17.85 32.04
N LEU A 3 8.00 -18.22 30.87
CA LEU A 3 8.32 -19.61 30.51
C LEU A 3 9.34 -20.19 31.49
N THR A 4 9.08 -21.41 31.96
CA THR A 4 10.00 -22.17 32.81
C THR A 4 11.26 -22.56 32.03
N ASN A 5 12.38 -22.77 32.72
CA ASN A 5 13.64 -23.13 32.06
C ASN A 5 13.55 -24.45 31.27
N LYS A 6 12.69 -25.39 31.72
CA LYS A 6 12.42 -26.63 30.99
C LYS A 6 11.68 -26.38 29.68
N GLU A 7 10.68 -25.50 29.68
CA GLU A 7 9.95 -25.12 28.45
C GLU A 7 10.86 -24.39 27.47
N LYS A 8 11.79 -23.55 27.95
CA LYS A 8 12.82 -22.92 27.09
C LYS A 8 13.72 -23.97 26.43
N GLN A 9 14.23 -24.94 27.21
CA GLN A 9 15.06 -26.01 26.67
C GLN A 9 14.33 -26.88 25.64
N ILE A 10 13.04 -27.14 25.84
CA ILE A 10 12.20 -27.85 24.87
C ILE A 10 11.99 -27.03 23.60
N LEU A 11 11.78 -25.71 23.71
CA LEU A 11 11.65 -24.84 22.55
C LEU A 11 12.96 -24.71 21.76
N ASP A 12 14.09 -24.65 22.45
CA ASP A 12 15.40 -24.56 21.82
C ASP A 12 15.76 -25.87 21.11
N SER A 13 15.50 -27.03 21.74
CA SER A 13 15.69 -28.33 21.07
C SER A 13 14.75 -28.51 19.89
N HIS A 14 13.51 -28.04 19.99
CA HIS A 14 12.57 -28.07 18.88
C HIS A 14 13.03 -27.20 17.70
N ARG A 15 13.58 -26.01 17.97
CA ARG A 15 14.16 -25.13 16.95
C ARG A 15 15.38 -25.76 16.28
N GLU A 16 16.23 -26.42 17.05
CA GLU A 16 17.38 -27.14 16.53
C GLU A 16 16.96 -28.30 15.63
N ILE A 17 15.97 -29.09 16.04
CA ILE A 17 15.39 -30.17 15.21
C ILE A 17 14.84 -29.61 13.89
N LEU A 18 14.12 -28.48 13.93
CA LEU A 18 13.60 -27.86 12.71
C LEU A 18 14.71 -27.34 11.81
N TRP A 19 15.77 -26.79 12.39
CA TRP A 19 16.95 -26.34 11.65
C TRP A 19 17.66 -27.51 10.95
N ILE A 20 17.90 -28.61 11.66
CA ILE A 20 18.51 -29.83 11.09
C ILE A 20 17.64 -30.41 9.98
N LYS A 21 16.30 -30.47 10.17
CA LYS A 21 15.38 -30.94 9.14
C LYS A 21 15.48 -30.13 7.85
N ARG A 22 15.57 -28.79 7.97
CA ARG A 22 15.72 -27.91 6.81
C ARG A 22 17.08 -28.13 6.10
N GLN A 23 18.14 -28.38 6.86
CA GLN A 23 19.45 -28.69 6.27
C GLN A 23 19.45 -30.03 5.51
N LEU A 24 18.80 -31.07 6.06
CA LEU A 24 18.65 -32.35 5.36
C LEU A 24 17.84 -32.20 4.07
N GLU A 25 16.72 -31.48 4.11
CA GLU A 25 15.90 -31.23 2.92
C GLU A 25 16.70 -30.49 1.82
N GLN A 26 17.54 -29.54 2.21
CA GLN A 26 18.42 -28.84 1.27
C GLN A 26 19.47 -29.77 0.65
N ILE A 27 20.06 -30.67 1.44
CA ILE A 27 21.02 -31.68 0.94
C ILE A 27 20.33 -32.64 -0.03
N GLU A 28 19.15 -33.16 0.32
CA GLU A 28 18.38 -34.04 -0.57
C GLU A 28 18.00 -33.36 -1.89
N GLN A 29 17.68 -32.07 -1.86
CA GLN A 29 17.40 -31.29 -3.07
C GLN A 29 18.65 -31.11 -3.93
N ASN A 30 19.80 -30.83 -3.31
CA ASN A 30 21.07 -30.72 -4.03
C ASN A 30 21.49 -32.05 -4.65
N GLU A 31 21.39 -33.17 -3.92
CA GLU A 31 21.69 -34.50 -4.46
C GLU A 31 20.78 -34.87 -5.64
N LYS A 32 19.49 -34.54 -5.57
CA LYS A 32 18.57 -34.73 -6.69
C LYS A 32 18.93 -33.84 -7.88
N ALA A 33 19.30 -32.59 -7.64
CA ALA A 33 19.73 -31.68 -8.69
C ALA A 33 21.02 -32.17 -9.38
N ASP A 34 21.99 -32.69 -8.61
CA ASP A 34 23.23 -33.25 -9.14
C ASP A 34 22.98 -34.53 -9.97
N LEU A 35 22.10 -35.41 -9.50
CA LEU A 35 21.66 -36.60 -10.24
C LEU A 35 20.92 -36.24 -11.54
N GLU A 36 20.10 -35.18 -11.52
CA GLU A 36 19.43 -34.68 -12.72
C GLU A 36 20.41 -34.00 -13.68
N ALA A 37 21.42 -33.28 -13.18
CA ALA A 37 22.45 -32.64 -14.00
C ALA A 37 23.26 -33.66 -14.80
N HIS A 38 23.71 -34.75 -14.16
CA HIS A 38 24.44 -35.83 -14.83
C HIS A 38 23.60 -36.60 -15.86
N LYS A 39 22.27 -36.50 -15.81
CA LYS A 39 21.38 -37.17 -16.76
C LYS A 39 21.32 -36.46 -18.13
N TYR A 40 21.72 -35.20 -18.20
CA TYR A 40 21.69 -34.38 -19.42
C TYR A 40 23.09 -34.04 -19.95
N GLU A 41 24.15 -34.66 -19.42
CA GLU A 41 25.50 -34.53 -19.98
C GLU A 41 25.55 -35.24 -21.34
N ILE A 42 25.83 -34.47 -22.40
CA ILE A 42 26.01 -34.97 -23.76
C ILE A 42 27.36 -35.71 -23.79
N PRO A 43 27.41 -37.01 -24.13
CA PRO A 43 28.66 -37.75 -24.23
C PRO A 43 29.62 -37.07 -25.22
N GLU A 44 30.92 -37.03 -24.90
CA GLU A 44 31.94 -36.38 -25.75
C GLU A 44 32.05 -37.01 -27.16
N ASP A 45 31.53 -38.23 -27.35
CA ASP A 45 31.45 -38.97 -28.62
C ASP A 45 30.11 -38.78 -29.39
N ALA A 46 29.26 -37.83 -28.98
CA ALA A 46 27.97 -37.61 -29.63
C ALA A 46 28.11 -37.04 -31.05
N THR A 47 27.72 -37.83 -32.06
CA THR A 47 27.55 -37.37 -33.44
C THR A 47 26.31 -36.48 -33.58
N GLU A 48 26.27 -35.59 -34.58
CA GLU A 48 25.12 -34.70 -34.84
C GLU A 48 23.79 -35.47 -34.95
N GLN A 49 23.81 -36.69 -35.49
CA GLN A 49 22.63 -37.57 -35.62
C GLN A 49 22.08 -38.02 -34.26
N HIS A 50 22.93 -38.34 -33.28
CA HIS A 50 22.50 -38.69 -31.92
C HIS A 50 21.84 -37.53 -31.19
N VAL A 51 22.30 -36.30 -31.46
CA VAL A 51 21.69 -35.09 -30.90
C VAL A 51 20.31 -34.87 -31.51
N GLU A 52 20.15 -35.06 -32.82
CA GLU A 52 18.85 -34.94 -33.50
C GLU A 52 17.85 -36.00 -33.03
N GLU A 53 18.27 -37.25 -32.88
CA GLU A 53 17.42 -38.35 -32.35
C GLU A 53 16.98 -38.06 -30.90
N SER A 54 17.91 -37.62 -30.04
CA SER A 54 17.60 -37.22 -28.66
C SER A 54 16.64 -36.02 -28.59
N ILE A 55 16.78 -35.04 -29.49
CA ILE A 55 15.84 -33.92 -29.61
C ILE A 55 14.44 -34.40 -30.02
N ILE A 56 14.34 -35.38 -30.92
CA ILE A 56 13.05 -35.93 -31.35
C ILE A 56 12.40 -36.73 -30.21
N GLU A 57 13.15 -37.59 -29.54
CA GLU A 57 12.67 -38.38 -28.39
C GLU A 57 12.21 -37.49 -27.24
N THR A 58 12.98 -36.45 -26.90
CA THR A 58 12.60 -35.49 -25.87
C THR A 58 11.35 -34.70 -26.25
N LYS A 59 11.20 -34.30 -27.52
CA LYS A 59 9.96 -33.67 -28.01
C LYS A 59 8.75 -34.59 -27.87
N LEU A 60 8.86 -35.85 -28.29
CA LEU A 60 7.79 -36.83 -28.14
C LEU A 60 7.40 -37.02 -26.67
N LYS A 61 8.39 -37.14 -25.79
CA LYS A 61 8.16 -37.27 -24.35
C LYS A 61 7.52 -36.02 -23.74
N ILE A 62 7.92 -34.83 -24.18
CA ILE A 62 7.30 -33.57 -23.77
C ILE A 62 5.84 -33.54 -24.22
N ASP A 63 5.54 -33.97 -25.44
CA ASP A 63 4.17 -33.97 -25.96
C ASP A 63 3.29 -35.03 -25.28
N GLU A 64 3.83 -36.19 -24.93
CA GLU A 64 3.16 -37.17 -24.05
C GLU A 64 2.86 -36.58 -22.66
N LEU A 65 3.83 -35.90 -22.06
CA LEU A 65 3.66 -35.26 -20.75
C LEU A 65 2.62 -34.14 -20.79
N LYS A 66 2.59 -33.34 -21.87
CA LYS A 66 1.53 -32.33 -22.09
C LYS A 66 0.15 -32.98 -22.21
N ASN A 67 0.03 -34.05 -22.99
CA ASN A 67 -1.23 -34.78 -23.12
C ASN A 67 -1.71 -35.35 -21.77
N ASN A 68 -0.79 -35.92 -20.98
CA ASN A 68 -1.11 -36.41 -19.64
C ASN A 68 -1.52 -35.28 -18.69
N TYR A 69 -0.86 -34.13 -18.77
CA TYR A 69 -1.21 -32.94 -18.00
C TYR A 69 -2.62 -32.42 -18.38
N ASP A 70 -2.91 -32.31 -19.68
CA ASP A 70 -4.22 -31.87 -20.16
C ASP A 70 -5.33 -32.83 -19.72
N MET A 71 -5.08 -34.15 -19.77
CA MET A 71 -6.01 -35.16 -19.26
C MET A 71 -6.27 -34.98 -17.76
N LEU A 72 -5.23 -34.76 -16.95
CA LEU A 72 -5.36 -34.50 -15.52
C LEU A 72 -6.12 -33.20 -15.23
N CYS A 73 -5.88 -32.15 -16.02
CA CYS A 73 -6.64 -30.91 -15.93
C CYS A 73 -8.12 -31.12 -16.26
N GLN A 74 -8.44 -31.90 -17.29
CA GLN A 74 -9.83 -32.24 -17.64
C GLN A 74 -10.49 -33.08 -16.54
N PHE A 75 -9.76 -34.05 -15.97
CA PHE A 75 -10.24 -34.86 -14.85
C PHE A 75 -10.53 -34.02 -13.60
N ASN A 76 -9.66 -33.07 -13.27
CA ASN A 76 -9.89 -32.18 -12.13
C ASN A 76 -11.12 -31.27 -12.37
N LYS A 77 -11.27 -30.72 -13.57
CA LYS A 77 -12.46 -29.95 -13.95
C LYS A 77 -13.74 -30.78 -13.86
N SER A 78 -13.72 -32.03 -14.34
CA SER A 78 -14.89 -32.92 -14.29
C SER A 78 -15.22 -33.34 -12.86
N LYS A 79 -14.20 -33.61 -12.02
CA LYS A 79 -14.37 -33.88 -10.59
C LYS A 79 -15.01 -32.70 -9.85
N GLU A 80 -14.56 -31.47 -10.10
CA GLU A 80 -15.18 -30.27 -9.52
C GLU A 80 -16.63 -30.09 -9.97
N ALA A 81 -16.92 -30.32 -11.26
CA ALA A 81 -18.27 -30.26 -11.79
C ALA A 81 -19.18 -31.32 -11.16
N LEU A 82 -18.69 -32.55 -10.98
CA LEU A 82 -19.40 -33.62 -10.28
C LEU A 82 -19.64 -33.28 -8.81
N ALA A 83 -18.65 -32.75 -8.10
CA ALA A 83 -18.82 -32.33 -6.70
C ALA A 83 -19.90 -31.23 -6.57
N LYS A 84 -19.91 -30.25 -7.49
CA LYS A 84 -20.97 -29.24 -7.56
C LYS A 84 -22.33 -29.86 -7.87
N SER A 85 -22.39 -30.81 -8.81
CA SER A 85 -23.63 -31.52 -9.17
C SER A 85 -24.20 -32.30 -7.99
N VAL A 86 -23.35 -33.03 -7.25
CA VAL A 86 -23.76 -33.77 -6.04
C VAL A 86 -24.28 -32.83 -4.97
N ASN A 87 -23.61 -31.70 -4.73
CA ASN A 87 -24.07 -30.68 -3.78
C ASN A 87 -25.42 -30.09 -4.21
N ASN A 88 -25.60 -29.80 -5.50
CA ASN A 88 -26.87 -29.29 -6.02
C ASN A 88 -28.00 -30.33 -5.89
N GLN A 89 -27.73 -31.60 -6.18
CA GLN A 89 -28.69 -32.69 -6.01
C GLN A 89 -29.05 -32.87 -4.54
N HIS A 90 -28.07 -32.81 -3.63
CA HIS A 90 -28.30 -32.88 -2.21
C HIS A 90 -29.20 -31.74 -1.72
N PHE A 91 -28.91 -30.51 -2.13
CA PHE A 91 -29.74 -29.35 -1.82
C PHE A 91 -31.15 -29.48 -2.40
N THR A 92 -31.28 -29.95 -3.65
CA THR A 92 -32.58 -30.15 -4.30
C THR A 92 -33.40 -31.22 -3.59
N LEU A 93 -32.78 -32.32 -3.16
CA LEU A 93 -33.44 -33.38 -2.38
C LEU A 93 -33.87 -32.88 -1.00
N GLU A 94 -33.02 -32.12 -0.30
CA GLU A 94 -33.38 -31.48 0.97
C GLU A 94 -34.55 -30.50 0.80
N ALA A 95 -34.59 -29.75 -0.30
CA ALA A 95 -35.65 -28.78 -0.58
C ALA A 95 -36.99 -29.44 -0.94
N LEU A 96 -36.96 -30.53 -1.73
CA LEU A 96 -38.18 -31.24 -2.17
C LEU A 96 -38.73 -32.20 -1.12
N TYR A 97 -37.86 -32.79 -0.29
CA TYR A 97 -38.24 -33.76 0.74
C TYR A 97 -37.61 -33.41 2.10
N PRO A 98 -37.98 -32.26 2.70
CA PRO A 98 -37.49 -31.89 4.02
C PRO A 98 -37.93 -32.92 5.05
N LYS A 99 -37.00 -33.42 5.88
CA LYS A 99 -37.35 -34.31 6.98
C LYS A 99 -38.08 -33.50 8.06
N LEU A 100 -39.07 -34.08 8.76
CA LEU A 100 -39.84 -33.36 9.79
C LEU A 100 -38.97 -32.79 10.94
N THR A 101 -37.75 -33.30 11.13
CA THR A 101 -36.75 -32.80 12.09
C THR A 101 -35.90 -31.63 11.57
N ASP A 102 -36.05 -31.21 10.30
CA ASP A 102 -35.17 -30.22 9.66
C ASP A 102 -35.59 -28.75 9.78
N HIS A 103 -36.77 -28.42 10.34
CA HIS A 103 -37.15 -27.00 10.44
C HIS A 103 -36.11 -26.17 11.22
N HIS A 104 -35.59 -26.74 12.31
CA HIS A 104 -34.54 -26.10 13.11
C HIS A 104 -33.21 -25.99 12.33
N ASN A 105 -32.83 -27.03 11.58
CA ASN A 105 -31.62 -27.01 10.75
C ASN A 105 -31.75 -26.02 9.58
N MET A 106 -32.93 -25.88 8.99
CA MET A 106 -33.21 -24.90 7.95
C MET A 106 -33.12 -23.48 8.49
N GLU A 107 -33.66 -23.22 9.68
CA GLU A 107 -33.54 -21.93 10.36
C GLU A 107 -32.09 -21.59 10.69
N ILE A 108 -31.30 -22.56 11.16
CA ILE A 108 -29.87 -22.39 11.40
C ILE A 108 -29.11 -22.13 10.08
N LYS A 109 -29.38 -22.90 9.03
CA LYS A 109 -28.79 -22.70 7.68
C LYS A 109 -29.12 -21.29 7.16
N ARG A 110 -30.36 -20.83 7.30
CA ARG A 110 -30.79 -19.49 6.90
C ARG A 110 -30.10 -18.39 7.73
N ALA A 111 -30.05 -18.54 9.04
CA ALA A 111 -29.38 -17.58 9.92
C ALA A 111 -27.87 -17.49 9.64
N THR A 112 -27.22 -18.62 9.35
CA THR A 112 -25.81 -18.66 8.98
C THR A 112 -25.56 -18.05 7.60
N GLU A 113 -26.40 -18.30 6.60
CA GLU A 113 -26.35 -17.64 5.29
C GLU A 113 -26.53 -16.11 5.41
N GLU A 114 -27.46 -15.65 6.26
CA GLU A 114 -27.64 -14.22 6.53
C GLU A 114 -26.40 -13.59 7.17
N GLN A 115 -25.74 -14.29 8.09
CA GLN A 115 -24.49 -13.83 8.69
C GLN A 115 -23.33 -13.80 7.68
N ILE A 116 -23.22 -14.82 6.82
CA ILE A 116 -22.23 -14.85 5.75
C ILE A 116 -22.45 -13.68 4.78
N ASN A 117 -23.69 -13.43 4.37
CA ASN A 117 -24.04 -12.32 3.50
C ASN A 117 -23.74 -10.96 4.15
N LYS A 118 -23.97 -10.81 5.46
CA LYS A 118 -23.58 -9.60 6.21
C LYS A 118 -22.07 -9.42 6.25
N ARG A 119 -21.32 -10.48 6.54
CA ARG A 119 -19.85 -10.47 6.52
C ARG A 119 -19.34 -10.03 5.14
N ASP A 120 -19.86 -10.61 4.07
CA ASP A 120 -19.40 -10.33 2.72
C ASP A 120 -19.72 -8.90 2.30
N LYS A 121 -20.89 -8.36 2.69
CA LYS A 121 -21.19 -6.92 2.54
C LYS A 121 -20.17 -6.03 3.24
N TYR A 122 -19.79 -6.35 4.48
CA TYR A 122 -18.78 -5.57 5.19
C TYR A 122 -17.40 -5.68 4.55
N VAL A 123 -16.99 -6.86 4.07
CA VAL A 123 -15.73 -7.03 3.34
C VAL A 123 -15.70 -6.15 2.10
N VAL A 124 -16.78 -6.12 1.32
CA VAL A 124 -16.89 -5.24 0.15
C VAL A 124 -16.79 -3.76 0.54
N GLN A 125 -17.45 -3.34 1.63
CA GLN A 125 -17.34 -1.96 2.13
C GLN A 125 -15.92 -1.61 2.56
N VAL A 126 -15.24 -2.51 3.28
CA VAL A 126 -13.84 -2.33 3.70
C VAL A 126 -12.92 -2.21 2.49
N MET A 127 -13.08 -3.06 1.48
CA MET A 127 -12.30 -2.99 0.25
C MET A 127 -12.49 -1.65 -0.49
N LYS A 128 -13.74 -1.15 -0.56
CA LYS A 128 -14.02 0.18 -1.14
C LYS A 128 -13.34 1.29 -0.34
N MET A 129 -13.46 1.29 0.98
CA MET A 129 -12.81 2.28 1.85
C MET A 129 -11.28 2.24 1.73
N LEU A 130 -10.67 1.05 1.65
CA LEU A 130 -9.24 0.90 1.43
C LEU A 130 -8.79 1.45 0.08
N ALA A 131 -9.59 1.25 -0.98
CA ALA A 131 -9.31 1.81 -2.29
C ALA A 131 -9.34 3.35 -2.27
N GLU A 132 -10.35 3.94 -1.61
CA GLU A 132 -10.45 5.40 -1.43
C GLU A 132 -9.29 5.96 -0.60
N LEU A 133 -8.93 5.28 0.50
CA LEU A 133 -7.81 5.66 1.35
C LEU A 133 -6.49 5.64 0.57
N ASN A 134 -6.25 4.60 -0.23
CA ASN A 134 -5.07 4.51 -1.08
C ASN A 134 -5.02 5.63 -2.12
N LYS A 135 -6.16 5.96 -2.75
CA LYS A 135 -6.27 7.09 -3.67
C LYS A 135 -5.93 8.42 -2.96
N LYS A 136 -6.50 8.66 -1.78
CA LYS A 136 -6.22 9.87 -0.99
C LYS A 136 -4.76 9.95 -0.54
N LYS A 137 -4.15 8.82 -0.17
CA LYS A 137 -2.72 8.74 0.15
C LYS A 137 -1.84 9.08 -1.06
N ALA A 138 -2.22 8.66 -2.26
CA ALA A 138 -1.52 9.02 -3.48
C ALA A 138 -1.65 10.53 -3.79
N GLU A 139 -2.85 11.09 -3.69
CA GLU A 139 -3.11 12.54 -3.83
C GLU A 139 -2.25 13.35 -2.85
N LEU A 140 -2.20 12.92 -1.58
CA LEU A 140 -1.41 13.57 -0.53
C LEU A 140 0.09 13.56 -0.84
N ARG A 141 0.64 12.45 -1.34
CA ARG A 141 2.06 12.41 -1.77
C ARG A 141 2.35 13.37 -2.90
N VAL A 142 1.45 13.48 -3.88
CA VAL A 142 1.60 14.42 -5.00
C VAL A 142 1.60 15.86 -4.49
N ILE A 143 0.71 16.20 -3.56
CA ILE A 143 0.66 17.53 -2.94
C ILE A 143 1.95 17.81 -2.16
N GLN A 144 2.42 16.86 -1.34
CA GLN A 144 3.68 16.99 -0.60
C GLN A 144 4.86 17.26 -1.53
N GLN A 145 4.97 16.52 -2.63
CA GLN A 145 6.03 16.76 -3.63
C GLN A 145 5.92 18.15 -4.28
N LYS A 146 4.70 18.62 -4.57
CA LYS A 146 4.50 19.99 -5.08
C LYS A 146 4.93 21.04 -4.07
N ILE A 147 4.60 20.86 -2.79
CA ILE A 147 5.00 21.75 -1.70
C ILE A 147 6.52 21.78 -1.57
N MET A 148 7.19 20.62 -1.57
CA MET A 148 8.66 20.56 -1.51
C MET A 148 9.32 21.31 -2.68
N ARG A 149 8.87 21.07 -3.92
CA ARG A 149 9.36 21.81 -5.09
C ARG A 149 9.11 23.30 -5.01
N GLN A 150 8.00 23.72 -4.41
CA GLN A 150 7.71 25.13 -4.21
C GLN A 150 8.63 25.74 -3.15
N HIS A 151 8.94 25.01 -2.07
CA HIS A 151 9.91 25.45 -1.07
C HIS A 151 11.31 25.59 -1.66
N GLU A 152 11.75 24.64 -2.49
CA GLU A 152 13.03 24.73 -3.22
C GLU A 152 13.07 25.99 -4.10
N LYS A 153 12.03 26.23 -4.92
CA LYS A 153 11.94 27.45 -5.74
C LYS A 153 11.92 28.73 -4.91
N ASN A 154 11.19 28.74 -3.80
CA ASN A 154 11.12 29.90 -2.91
C ASN A 154 12.48 30.15 -2.24
N SER A 155 13.21 29.10 -1.89
CA SER A 155 14.58 29.17 -1.37
C SER A 155 15.53 29.78 -2.40
N ASP A 156 15.48 29.31 -3.65
CA ASP A 156 16.30 29.83 -4.75
C ASP A 156 16.00 31.31 -5.05
N ILE A 157 14.71 31.69 -5.04
CA ILE A 157 14.29 33.08 -5.23
C ILE A 157 14.78 33.94 -4.06
N SER A 158 14.66 33.45 -2.81
CA SER A 158 15.12 34.17 -1.62
C SER A 158 16.64 34.40 -1.68
N ALA A 159 17.42 33.38 -2.05
CA ALA A 159 18.86 33.51 -2.25
C ALA A 159 19.20 34.55 -3.34
N LYS A 160 18.47 34.57 -4.46
CA LYS A 160 18.64 35.59 -5.51
C LYS A 160 18.29 37.00 -5.01
N VAL A 161 17.23 37.15 -4.22
CA VAL A 161 16.86 38.44 -3.61
C VAL A 161 17.95 38.92 -2.65
N ASP A 162 18.51 38.03 -1.83
CA ASP A 162 19.58 38.37 -0.90
C ASP A 162 20.87 38.77 -1.63
N LEU A 163 21.22 38.09 -2.72
CA LEU A 163 22.33 38.50 -3.59
C LEU A 163 22.09 39.90 -4.20
N LEU A 164 20.90 40.16 -4.75
CA LEU A 164 20.57 41.48 -5.30
C LEU A 164 20.56 42.58 -4.23
N ARG A 165 20.15 42.27 -2.99
CA ARG A 165 20.23 43.19 -1.85
C ARG A 165 21.67 43.47 -1.44
N ALA A 166 22.52 42.44 -1.41
CA ALA A 166 23.95 42.59 -1.14
C ALA A 166 24.64 43.45 -2.21
N ASP A 167 24.28 43.27 -3.49
CA ASP A 167 24.81 44.07 -4.60
C ASP A 167 24.29 45.51 -4.59
N ARG A 168 23.02 45.73 -4.20
CA ARG A 168 22.48 47.09 -3.97
C ARG A 168 23.13 47.78 -2.79
N SER A 169 23.50 47.05 -1.73
CA SER A 169 24.23 47.60 -0.59
C SER A 169 25.64 48.07 -0.94
N LYS A 170 26.21 47.64 -2.07
CA LYS A 170 27.55 48.02 -2.55
C LYS A 170 27.54 49.18 -3.56
N ARG A 171 26.37 49.56 -4.10
CA ARG A 171 26.21 50.72 -4.97
C ARG A 171 25.63 51.87 -4.16
N ASP A 172 26.44 52.88 -3.86
CA ASP A 172 26.11 54.14 -3.17
C ASP A 172 24.62 54.36 -2.92
N VAL A 173 24.14 53.86 -1.78
CA VAL A 173 22.78 54.15 -1.32
C VAL A 173 22.90 55.31 -0.34
N ASN A 174 22.24 56.42 -0.68
CA ASN A 174 22.10 57.58 0.19
C ASN A 174 21.72 57.09 1.61
N PRO A 175 22.54 57.31 2.64
CA PRO A 175 22.34 56.73 3.98
C PRO A 175 20.97 57.08 4.58
N GLU A 176 20.40 58.22 4.20
CA GLU A 176 19.04 58.63 4.55
C GLU A 176 17.97 57.68 3.98
N ALA A 177 18.11 57.24 2.73
CA ALA A 177 17.16 56.34 2.08
C ALA A 177 17.23 54.91 2.68
N VAL A 178 18.42 54.46 3.10
CA VAL A 178 18.59 53.18 3.81
C VAL A 178 17.98 53.23 5.20
N ALA A 179 18.16 54.34 5.93
CA ALA A 179 17.56 54.54 7.24
C ALA A 179 16.02 54.57 7.15
N LEU A 180 15.48 55.25 6.14
CA LEU A 180 14.03 55.29 5.88
C LEU A 180 13.48 53.91 5.51
N LEU A 181 14.15 53.16 4.62
CA LEU A 181 13.73 51.79 4.27
C LEU A 181 13.78 50.83 5.46
N LYS A 182 14.81 50.93 6.33
CA LYS A 182 14.88 50.13 7.57
C LYS A 182 13.77 50.51 8.54
N ALA A 183 13.45 51.80 8.69
CA ALA A 183 12.36 52.27 9.52
C ALA A 183 10.99 51.81 9.00
N VAL A 184 10.76 51.89 7.69
CA VAL A 184 9.53 51.43 7.02
C VAL A 184 9.38 49.91 7.16
N ASN A 185 10.44 49.14 6.95
CA ASN A 185 10.40 47.68 7.13
C ASN A 185 10.15 47.29 8.59
N ALA A 186 10.80 47.96 9.55
CA ALA A 186 10.55 47.71 10.98
C ALA A 186 9.09 48.02 11.38
N LYS A 187 8.50 49.08 10.82
CA LYS A 187 7.08 49.40 11.03
C LYS A 187 6.15 48.38 10.37
N ARG A 188 6.51 47.90 9.18
CA ARG A 188 5.77 46.83 8.49
C ARG A 188 5.80 45.52 9.28
N ASP A 189 6.94 45.16 9.86
CA ASP A 189 7.08 43.96 10.68
C ASP A 189 6.28 44.08 11.99
N GLN A 190 6.28 45.26 12.63
CA GLN A 190 5.41 45.53 13.78
C GLN A 190 3.92 45.39 13.44
N ILE A 191 3.48 45.93 12.29
CA ILE A 191 2.10 45.80 11.84
C ILE A 191 1.74 44.33 11.58
N ASN A 192 2.62 43.56 10.94
CA ASN A 192 2.39 42.14 10.68
C ASN A 192 2.30 41.32 11.98
N LEU A 193 3.13 41.64 12.98
CA LEU A 193 3.08 41.00 14.29
C LEU A 193 1.76 41.30 15.02
N VAL A 194 1.32 42.56 15.03
CA VAL A 194 0.04 42.97 15.61
C VAL A 194 -1.14 42.29 14.90
N ARG A 195 -1.09 42.19 13.57
CA ARG A 195 -2.10 41.46 12.77
C ARG A 195 -2.14 39.97 13.12
N GLY A 196 -0.98 39.33 13.27
CA GLY A 196 -0.89 37.92 13.67
C GLY A 196 -1.48 37.67 15.06
N VAL A 197 -1.18 38.54 16.03
CA VAL A 197 -1.74 38.47 17.38
C VAL A 197 -3.26 38.69 17.37
N LEU A 198 -3.75 39.71 16.64
CA LEU A 198 -5.19 39.98 16.54
C LEU A 198 -5.97 38.83 15.89
N ASN A 199 -5.43 38.24 14.82
CA ASN A 199 -6.03 37.06 14.20
C ASN A 199 -6.04 35.86 15.16
N GLY A 200 -4.95 35.63 15.89
CA GLY A 200 -4.88 34.57 16.90
C GLY A 200 -5.93 34.77 18.00
N VAL A 201 -6.04 35.99 18.55
CA VAL A 201 -7.01 36.33 19.60
C VAL A 201 -8.45 36.14 19.10
N ILE A 202 -8.78 36.57 17.89
CA ILE A 202 -10.15 36.45 17.33
C ILE A 202 -10.52 34.98 17.05
N LEU A 203 -9.57 34.18 16.57
CA LEU A 203 -9.80 32.76 16.31
C LEU A 203 -9.91 31.94 17.60
N GLU A 204 -9.16 32.31 18.64
CA GLU A 204 -9.15 31.62 19.94
C GLU A 204 -10.26 32.11 20.89
N SER A 205 -10.86 33.28 20.65
CA SER A 205 -11.89 33.86 21.53
C SER A 205 -13.27 33.20 21.42
N GLY A 206 -13.47 32.26 20.48
CA GLY A 206 -14.75 31.57 20.30
C GLY A 206 -15.91 32.46 19.83
N ILE A 207 -15.61 33.66 19.34
CA ILE A 207 -16.59 34.61 18.80
C ILE A 207 -17.01 34.12 17.40
N ALA A 208 -18.31 34.17 17.10
CA ALA A 208 -18.86 33.87 15.77
C ALA A 208 -18.56 35.01 14.78
N TRP A 209 -17.27 35.21 14.48
CA TRP A 209 -16.76 36.33 13.67
C TRP A 209 -17.27 36.37 12.23
N GLY A 210 -17.84 35.27 11.72
CA GLY A 210 -18.48 35.22 10.41
C GLY A 210 -19.93 35.72 10.37
N GLU A 211 -20.57 35.88 11.53
CA GLU A 211 -21.98 36.26 11.63
C GLU A 211 -22.16 37.75 11.96
N GLU A 212 -21.18 38.35 12.64
CA GLU A 212 -21.22 39.75 13.05
C GLU A 212 -20.39 40.63 12.10
N GLU A 213 -21.05 41.55 11.39
CA GLU A 213 -20.47 42.41 10.35
C GLU A 213 -19.23 43.18 10.83
N ARG A 214 -19.23 43.63 12.08
CA ARG A 214 -18.12 44.36 12.70
C ARG A 214 -16.85 43.51 12.83
N TRP A 215 -16.98 42.23 13.19
CA TRP A 215 -15.82 41.35 13.33
C TRP A 215 -15.32 40.87 11.97
N LEU A 216 -16.24 40.61 11.04
CA LEU A 216 -15.91 40.31 9.66
C LEU A 216 -15.11 41.45 9.00
N GLU A 217 -15.57 42.71 9.15
CA GLU A 217 -14.87 43.89 8.64
C GLU A 217 -13.48 44.05 9.28
N THR A 218 -13.37 43.74 10.58
CA THR A 218 -12.09 43.81 11.30
C THR A 218 -11.09 42.77 10.77
N ILE A 219 -11.53 41.53 10.54
CA ILE A 219 -10.69 40.46 9.96
C ILE A 219 -10.30 40.79 8.51
N LEU A 220 -11.24 41.32 7.71
CA LEU A 220 -10.96 41.74 6.33
C LEU A 220 -9.92 42.86 6.29
N ARG A 221 -10.03 43.88 7.16
CA ARG A 221 -9.02 44.95 7.29
C ARG A 221 -7.66 44.45 7.78
N ILE A 222 -7.62 43.38 8.57
CA ILE A 222 -6.38 42.70 8.95
C ILE A 222 -5.76 41.97 7.74
N GLY A 223 -6.60 41.35 6.90
CA GLY A 223 -6.21 40.61 5.70
C GLY A 223 -5.86 41.48 4.48
N GLU A 224 -6.33 42.73 4.41
CA GLU A 224 -6.00 43.66 3.33
C GLU A 224 -4.49 43.95 3.29
N ALA A 225 -3.88 43.72 2.13
CA ALA A 225 -2.48 44.00 1.88
C ALA A 225 -2.21 45.50 2.06
N LEU A 226 -1.13 45.84 2.77
CA LEU A 226 -0.66 47.23 2.86
C LEU A 226 -0.44 47.77 1.44
N PRO A 227 -0.95 48.96 1.10
CA PRO A 227 -0.74 49.53 -0.22
C PRO A 227 0.77 49.63 -0.49
N LEU A 228 1.17 49.07 -1.63
CA LEU A 228 2.55 49.12 -2.12
C LEU A 228 2.77 50.53 -2.69
N TYR A 229 3.28 51.44 -1.86
CA TYR A 229 3.92 52.68 -2.30
C TYR A 229 5.39 52.66 -1.88
#